data_AF-Q5SSJ1-F1
#
_entry.id   AF-Q5SSJ1-F1
#
_cell.length_a   1.000
_cell.length_b   1.000
_cell.length_c   1.000
_cell.angle_alpha   90.00
_cell.angle_beta   90.00
_cell.angle_gamma   90.00
#
_symmetry.space_group_name_H-M   'P 1'
#
loop_
_entity.id
_entity.type
_entity.pdbx_description
1 polymer ?
#
loop_
_entity_poly.entity_id
_entity_poly.type
_entity_poly.pdbx_seq_one_letter_code
_entity_poly.pdbx_strand_id
1 'polypeptide(L)' 'MKTATVLFLVALITVGMNTTYVVSCPKEFEKPGACPKPSPESVGICVDQCSGDGSCPGNMKCCSNSCGHVCKTPVF' A
#
# COMPACT_ATOMS: atom_id res chain seq x y z
N MET A 1 -33.65 -25.81 16.30
CA MET A 1 -32.85 -25.82 15.04
C MET A 1 -32.41 -24.44 14.54
N LYS A 2 -33.10 -23.33 14.86
CA LYS A 2 -32.75 -21.99 14.35
C LYS A 2 -31.46 -21.39 14.92
N THR A 3 -31.13 -21.67 16.18
CA THR A 3 -29.92 -21.16 16.86
C THR A 3 -28.63 -21.68 16.22
N ALA A 4 -28.57 -22.96 15.87
CA ALA A 4 -27.44 -23.56 15.15
C ALA A 4 -27.24 -22.88 13.78
N THR A 5 -28.31 -22.70 13.00
CA THR A 5 -28.24 -22.03 11.70
C THR A 5 -27.69 -20.60 11.82
N VAL A 6 -28.11 -19.84 12.83
CA VAL A 6 -27.60 -18.48 13.06
C VAL A 6 -26.10 -18.49 13.39
N LEU A 7 -25.63 -19.39 14.26
CA LEU A 7 -24.21 -19.49 14.60
C LEU A 7 -23.35 -19.89 13.39
N PHE A 8 -23.84 -20.80 12.55
CA PHE A 8 -23.17 -21.15 11.30
C PHE A 8 -23.04 -19.96 10.36
N LEU A 9 -24.09 -19.15 10.18
CA LEU A 9 -24.04 -17.97 9.31
C LEU A 9 -23.07 -16.89 9.83
N VAL A 10 -23.04 -16.64 11.14
CA VAL A 10 -22.09 -15.69 11.74
C VAL A 10 -20.65 -16.14 11.51
N ALA A 11 -20.36 -17.44 11.68
CA ALA A 11 -19.03 -17.99 11.41
C ALA A 11 -18.64 -17.84 9.93
N LEU A 12 -19.56 -18.06 8.98
CA LEU A 12 -19.29 -17.86 7.55
C LEU A 12 -18.99 -16.39 7.22
N ILE A 13 -19.72 -15.46 7.82
CA ILE A 13 -19.50 -14.02 7.60
C ILE A 13 -18.15 -13.58 8.17
N THR A 14 -17.80 -14.00 9.39
CA THR A 14 -16.52 -13.61 10.02
C THR A 14 -15.31 -14.24 9.31
N VAL A 15 -15.44 -15.49 8.84
CA VAL A 15 -14.40 -16.15 8.04
C VAL A 15 -14.24 -15.47 6.68
N GLY A 16 -15.35 -15.13 5.99
CA GLY A 16 -15.32 -14.49 4.68
C GLY A 16 -14.71 -13.08 4.69
N MET A 17 -14.99 -12.28 5.73
CA MET A 17 -14.42 -10.94 5.87
C MET A 17 -12.89 -11.01 6.02
N ASN A 18 -12.35 -11.94 6.81
CA ASN A 18 -10.90 -12.06 7.04
C ASN A 18 -10.10 -12.39 5.77
N THR A 19 -10.69 -13.08 4.79
CA THR A 19 -9.96 -13.50 3.59
C THR A 19 -9.80 -12.38 2.55
N THR A 20 -10.70 -11.40 2.54
CA THR A 20 -10.62 -10.29 1.57
C THR A 20 -9.55 -9.25 1.94
N TYR A 21 -9.26 -9.08 3.24
CA TYR A 21 -8.25 -8.12 3.69
C TYR A 21 -6.81 -8.55 3.37
N VAL A 22 -6.53 -9.86 3.22
CA VAL A 22 -5.15 -10.34 2.99
C VAL A 22 -4.69 -10.28 1.53
N VAL A 23 -5.61 -10.08 0.58
CA VAL A 23 -5.33 -9.94 -0.87
C VAL A 23 -5.39 -8.47 -1.32
N SER A 24 -5.24 -7.53 -0.39
CA SER A 24 -5.22 -6.10 -0.70
C SER A 24 -3.81 -5.51 -0.67
N CYS A 25 -2.78 -6.32 -0.96
CA CYS A 25 -1.52 -5.76 -1.45
C CYS A 25 -1.63 -5.77 -2.98
N PRO A 26 -2.31 -4.78 -3.61
CA PRO A 26 -2.23 -4.66 -5.05
C PRO A 26 -0.74 -4.64 -5.36
N LYS A 27 -0.30 -5.53 -6.26
CA LYS A 27 0.98 -5.30 -6.93
C LYS A 27 0.79 -3.96 -7.63
N GLU A 28 1.19 -2.94 -6.89
CA GLU A 28 0.90 -1.57 -7.20
C GLU A 28 1.57 -1.29 -8.53
N PHE A 29 0.86 -0.55 -9.39
CA PHE A 29 1.31 -0.27 -10.74
C PHE A 29 2.71 0.38 -10.70
N GLU A 30 3.75 -0.43 -10.92
CA GLU A 30 5.13 0.05 -10.89
C GLU A 30 5.38 0.86 -12.16
N LYS A 31 5.67 2.14 -11.98
CA LYS A 31 6.05 3.03 -13.07
C LYS A 31 7.50 2.77 -13.49
N PRO A 32 7.84 2.99 -14.77
CA PRO A 32 9.21 2.86 -15.25
C PRO A 32 10.22 3.73 -14.49
N GLY A 33 11.47 3.25 -14.43
CA GLY A 33 12.58 3.90 -13.73
C GLY A 33 12.67 3.52 -12.25
N ALA A 34 13.68 4.06 -11.58
CA ALA A 34 13.97 3.82 -10.17
C ALA A 34 13.80 5.09 -9.34
N CYS A 35 13.66 4.93 -8.02
CA CYS A 35 13.70 6.04 -7.09
C CYS A 35 15.13 6.63 -7.02
N PRO A 36 15.28 7.96 -6.98
CA PRO A 36 16.59 8.57 -6.76
C PRO A 36 17.13 8.16 -5.40
N LYS A 37 18.44 7.89 -5.33
CA LYS A 37 19.09 7.54 -4.06
C LYS A 37 19.05 8.75 -3.11
N PRO A 38 18.48 8.62 -1.89
CA PRO A 38 18.55 9.68 -0.91
C PRO A 38 19.99 9.93 -0.48
N SER A 39 20.34 11.17 -0.12
CA SER A 39 21.64 11.43 0.51
C SER A 39 21.65 10.75 1.89
N PRO A 40 22.79 10.22 2.35
CA PRO A 40 22.87 9.51 3.64
C PRO A 40 22.47 10.39 4.84
N GLU A 41 22.62 11.70 4.71
CA GLU A 41 22.25 12.70 5.72
C GLU A 41 20.79 13.18 5.60
N SER A 42 20.08 12.79 4.53
CA SER A 42 18.68 13.19 4.36
C SER A 42 17.76 12.36 5.25
N VAL A 43 17.25 13.00 6.29
CA VAL A 43 16.08 12.54 7.03
C VAL A 43 14.87 13.22 6.41
N GLY A 44 14.06 12.44 5.70
CA GLY A 44 12.80 12.93 5.16
C GLY A 44 11.75 13.13 6.24
N ILE A 45 10.71 13.87 5.88
CA ILE A 45 9.56 14.10 6.75
C ILE A 45 8.81 12.78 6.90
N CYS A 46 8.44 12.43 8.14
CA CYS A 46 7.63 11.26 8.49
C CYS A 46 6.16 11.44 8.11
N VAL A 47 5.91 11.61 6.81
CA VAL A 47 4.58 11.75 6.22
C VAL A 47 4.54 10.92 4.95
N ASP A 48 3.52 10.07 4.85
CA ASP A 48 3.22 9.31 3.65
C ASP A 48 2.30 10.12 2.73
N GLN A 49 2.90 10.77 1.73
CA GLN A 49 2.15 11.50 0.70
C GLN A 49 1.63 10.59 -0.41
N CYS A 50 2.12 9.34 -0.47
CA CYS A 50 1.74 8.34 -1.45
C CYS A 50 1.86 6.95 -0.81
N SER A 51 1.00 6.01 -1.21
CA SER A 51 1.10 4.60 -0.81
C SER A 51 1.91 3.77 -1.80
N GLY A 52 2.12 4.31 -3.00
CA GLY A 52 3.01 3.80 -4.03
C GLY A 52 2.79 4.55 -5.36
N ASP A 53 3.35 4.02 -6.44
CA ASP A 53 3.50 4.74 -7.70
C ASP A 53 2.18 5.25 -8.30
N GLY A 54 1.09 4.49 -8.16
CA GLY A 54 -0.23 4.87 -8.66
C GLY A 54 -0.80 6.11 -7.99
N SER A 55 -0.36 6.41 -6.76
CA SER A 55 -0.77 7.60 -6.00
C SER A 55 -0.09 8.89 -6.50
N CYS A 56 1.00 8.78 -7.26
CA CYS A 56 1.77 9.92 -7.71
C CYS A 56 1.31 10.41 -9.09
N PRO A 57 1.37 11.73 -9.35
CA PRO A 57 0.97 12.28 -10.65
C PRO A 57 1.96 11.90 -11.77
N GLY A 58 1.45 11.76 -12.99
CA GLY A 58 2.27 11.51 -14.18
C GLY A 58 3.20 10.30 -14.05
N ASN A 59 4.47 10.48 -14.40
CA ASN A 59 5.50 9.45 -14.31
C ASN A 59 6.23 9.41 -12.96
N MET A 60 5.83 10.22 -11.98
CA MET A 60 6.50 10.26 -10.68
C MET A 60 6.29 8.96 -9.91
N LYS A 61 7.36 8.49 -9.25
CA LYS A 61 7.37 7.29 -8.42
C LYS A 61 7.18 7.66 -6.97
N CYS A 62 6.54 6.78 -6.20
CA CYS A 62 6.44 6.94 -4.77
C CYS A 62 7.66 6.33 -4.11
N CYS A 63 8.47 7.18 -3.49
CA CYS A 63 9.78 6.81 -3.01
C CYS A 63 9.89 7.03 -1.51
N SER A 64 10.53 6.08 -0.82
CA SER A 64 10.87 6.26 0.58
C SER A 64 11.85 7.43 0.76
N ASN A 65 11.58 8.27 1.75
CA ASN A 65 12.45 9.36 2.17
C ASN A 65 13.14 9.09 3.52
N SER A 66 13.39 7.82 3.84
CA SER A 66 13.92 7.33 5.13
C SER A 66 12.92 7.28 6.28
N CYS A 67 11.82 8.05 6.26
CA CYS A 67 10.78 7.97 7.29
C CYS A 67 9.39 7.64 6.74
N GLY A 68 8.95 8.36 5.72
CA GLY A 68 7.71 8.10 5.00
C GLY A 68 7.94 7.99 3.49
N HIS A 69 6.90 8.29 2.72
CA HIS A 69 6.92 8.21 1.25
C HIS A 69 6.51 9.52 0.59
N VAL A 70 7.24 9.88 -0.47
CA VAL A 70 6.99 11.09 -1.25
C VAL A 70 7.14 10.81 -2.73
N CYS A 71 6.38 11.53 -3.55
CA CYS A 71 6.50 11.40 -4.99
C CYS A 71 7.76 12.10 -5.50
N LYS A 72 8.58 11.39 -6.28
CA LYS A 72 9.82 11.88 -6.88
C LYS A 72 9.87 11.59 -8.37
N THR A 73 10.58 12.43 -9.11
CA THR A 73 10.93 12.15 -10.51
C THR A 73 11.80 10.89 -10.58
N PRO A 74 11.46 9.90 -11.43
CA PRO A 74 12.27 8.68 -11.57
C PRO A 74 13.63 8.96 -12.22
N VAL A 75 14.60 8.11 -11.90
CA VAL A 75 15.87 8.00 -12.63
C VAL A 75 15.83 6.77 -13.54
N PHE A 76 16.47 6.84 -14.71
CA PHE A 76 16.49 5.79 -15.72
C PHE A 76 17.92 5.31 -15.98
#